data_AF-A0A0G0D3K2-F1
#
_entry.id   AF-A0A0G0D3K2-F1
#
_cell.length_a   1.000
_cell.length_b   1.000
_cell.length_c   1.000
_cell.angle_alpha   90.00
_cell.angle_beta   90.00
_cell.angle_gamma   90.00
#
_symmetry.space_group_name_H-M   'P 1'
#
loop_
_entity.id
_entity.type
_entity.pdbx_description
1 polymer ?
#
loop_
_entity_poly.entity_id
_entity_poly.type
_entity_poly.pdbx_seq_one_letter_code
_entity_poly.pdbx_strand_id
1 'polypeptide(L)'
;MRFPIIPYRLRRLYFAIILQLTSLISILVIIIIIFFLVISINMYSSLNSKLQTEKEETEKVRLRKETLEQSANLIKNEIDEANTLFTMLIPDKEDFFTIINAIEVISKKSGFIITEYSVNLSDSSQEKLSISVSGTGDSNTFVNFLDSYAFSGGRFTTVIQLNFYNNKVGVVNDVVPKLTKQDFEFFNRIKNKVSFNLIPVASDEGKLDLNYETKENPF
;
A
#
# COMPACT_ATOMS: atom_id res chain seq x y z
N MET A 1 81.68 20.91 -85.62
CA MET A 1 80.55 21.21 -84.71
C MET A 1 81.11 21.69 -83.38
N ARG A 2 80.94 22.97 -83.03
CA ARG A 2 81.36 23.53 -81.73
C ARG A 2 80.13 23.60 -80.82
N PHE A 3 80.12 22.84 -79.74
CA PHE A 3 79.09 22.94 -78.71
C PHE A 3 79.19 24.32 -78.02
N PRO A 4 78.08 25.04 -77.81
CA PRO A 4 78.11 26.30 -77.09
C PRO A 4 78.46 26.03 -75.62
N ILE A 5 79.64 26.47 -75.21
CA ILE A 5 80.09 26.44 -73.82
C ILE A 5 79.29 27.52 -73.08
N ILE A 6 78.17 27.13 -72.48
CA ILE A 6 77.44 28.03 -71.56
C ILE A 6 78.44 28.43 -70.47
N PRO A 7 78.63 29.74 -70.20
CA PRO A 7 79.60 30.17 -69.20
C PRO A 7 79.24 29.53 -67.86
N TYR A 8 80.20 28.86 -67.23
CA TYR A 8 80.03 28.14 -65.96
C TYR A 8 79.32 28.98 -64.87
N ARG A 9 79.53 30.31 -64.90
CA ARG A 9 78.89 31.28 -64.00
C ARG A 9 77.37 31.38 -64.18
N LEU A 10 76.85 31.29 -65.41
CA LEU A 10 75.41 31.32 -65.69
C LEU A 10 74.72 30.04 -65.22
N ARG A 11 75.30 28.87 -65.47
CA ARG A 11 74.75 27.59 -64.99
C ARG A 11 74.66 27.54 -63.45
N ARG A 12 75.65 28.11 -62.76
CA ARG A 12 75.65 28.24 -61.29
C ARG A 12 74.53 29.15 -60.77
N LEU A 13 74.23 30.24 -61.48
CA LEU A 13 73.18 31.19 -61.09
C LEU A 13 71.77 30.61 -61.27
N TYR A 14 71.51 29.91 -62.39
CA TYR A 14 70.23 29.21 -62.61
C TYR A 14 69.97 28.13 -61.56
N PHE A 15 70.99 27.35 -61.19
CA PHE A 15 70.85 26.33 -60.16
C PHE A 15 70.49 26.92 -58.78
N ALA A 16 71.10 28.05 -58.42
CA ALA A 16 70.79 28.73 -57.16
C ALA A 16 69.36 29.28 -57.11
N ILE A 17 68.86 29.84 -58.22
CA ILE A 17 67.48 30.35 -58.32
C ILE A 17 66.46 29.20 -58.22
N ILE A 18 66.70 28.08 -58.91
CA ILE A 18 65.81 26.91 -58.85
C ILE A 18 65.75 26.37 -57.42
N LEU A 19 66.88 26.28 -56.72
CA LEU A 19 66.95 25.80 -55.34
C LEU A 19 66.20 26.72 -54.35
N GLN A 20 66.25 28.04 -54.56
CA GLN A 20 65.46 28.99 -53.75
C GLN A 20 63.96 28.87 -54.02
N LEU A 21 63.55 28.71 -55.29
CA LEU A 21 62.15 28.50 -55.67
C LEU A 21 61.57 27.21 -55.09
N THR A 22 62.31 26.10 -55.14
CA THR A 22 61.86 24.84 -54.56
C THR A 22 61.71 24.94 -53.03
N SER A 23 62.65 25.60 -52.35
CA SER A 23 62.55 25.84 -50.91
C SER A 23 61.33 26.69 -50.54
N LEU A 24 61.01 27.72 -51.34
CA LEU A 24 59.84 28.57 -51.10
C LEU A 24 58.52 27.81 -51.28
N ILE A 25 58.45 26.97 -52.32
CA ILE A 25 57.29 26.09 -52.56
C ILE A 25 57.14 25.08 -51.41
N SER A 26 58.23 24.48 -50.92
CA SER A 26 58.17 23.57 -49.78
C SER A 26 57.63 24.23 -48.52
N ILE A 27 58.03 25.48 -48.23
CA ILE A 27 57.50 26.24 -47.09
C ILE A 27 55.99 26.50 -47.26
N LEU A 28 55.55 26.89 -48.47
CA LEU A 28 54.14 27.10 -48.76
C LEU A 28 53.31 25.84 -48.53
N VAL A 29 53.80 24.68 -48.97
CA VAL A 29 53.14 23.38 -48.77
C VAL A 29 53.03 23.06 -47.28
N ILE A 30 54.08 23.31 -46.49
CA ILE A 30 54.05 23.10 -45.03
C ILE A 30 52.97 23.97 -44.37
N ILE A 31 52.86 25.25 -44.76
CA ILE A 31 51.83 26.16 -44.22
C ILE A 31 50.43 25.63 -44.54
N ILE A 32 50.19 25.14 -45.76
CA ILE A 32 48.91 24.56 -46.16
C ILE A 32 48.59 23.32 -45.32
N ILE A 33 49.57 22.43 -45.11
CA ILE A 33 49.39 21.24 -44.27
C ILE A 33 49.01 21.62 -42.84
N ILE A 34 49.69 22.60 -42.24
CA ILE A 34 49.39 23.09 -40.89
C ILE A 34 47.98 23.67 -40.83
N PHE A 35 47.58 24.45 -41.83
CA PHE A 35 46.24 25.03 -41.92
C PHE A 35 45.16 23.94 -41.96
N PHE A 36 45.33 22.90 -42.78
CA PHE A 36 44.40 21.77 -42.84
C PHE A 36 44.34 21.01 -41.51
N LEU A 37 45.49 20.79 -40.85
CA LEU A 37 45.52 20.11 -39.54
C LEU A 37 44.70 20.86 -38.48
N VAL A 38 44.82 22.19 -38.41
CA VAL A 38 44.06 22.99 -37.45
C VAL A 38 42.54 22.87 -37.70
N ILE A 39 42.11 22.94 -38.96
CA ILE A 39 40.70 22.76 -39.31
C ILE A 39 40.21 21.37 -38.92
N SER A 40 40.98 20.32 -39.23
CA SER A 40 40.62 18.94 -38.91
C SER A 40 40.46 18.71 -37.41
N ILE A 41 41.36 19.24 -36.58
CA ILE A 41 41.29 19.12 -35.11
C ILE A 41 40.02 19.80 -34.58
N ASN A 42 39.74 21.03 -35.02
CA ASN A 42 38.56 21.79 -34.58
C ASN A 42 37.26 21.09 -34.98
N MET A 43 37.18 20.58 -36.20
CA MET A 43 36.02 19.86 -36.70
C MET A 43 35.79 18.56 -35.92
N TYR A 44 36.85 17.77 -35.69
CA TYR A 44 36.79 16.55 -34.90
C TYR A 44 36.29 16.82 -33.47
N SER A 45 36.84 17.85 -32.82
CA SER A 45 36.41 18.25 -31.48
C SER A 45 34.93 18.61 -31.43
N SER A 46 34.44 19.40 -32.39
CA SER A 46 33.02 19.81 -32.45
C SER A 46 32.07 18.65 -32.71
N LEU A 47 32.50 17.66 -33.49
CA LEU A 47 31.69 16.49 -33.81
C LEU A 47 31.62 15.56 -32.59
N ASN A 48 32.73 15.38 -31.88
CA ASN A 48 32.77 14.55 -30.68
C ASN A 48 31.95 15.15 -29.54
N SER A 49 31.97 16.48 -29.36
CA SER A 49 31.13 17.14 -28.35
C SER A 49 29.64 16.97 -28.65
N LYS A 50 29.22 17.17 -29.91
CA LYS A 50 27.83 16.93 -30.33
C LYS A 50 27.40 15.49 -30.09
N LEU A 51 28.27 14.54 -30.43
CA LEU A 51 28.02 13.11 -30.23
C LEU A 51 27.89 12.73 -28.75
N GLN A 52 28.67 13.36 -27.87
CA GLN A 52 28.52 13.18 -26.42
C GLN A 52 27.19 13.74 -25.92
N THR A 53 26.82 14.96 -26.31
CA THR A 53 25.54 15.56 -25.94
C THR A 53 24.35 14.72 -26.41
N GLU A 54 24.39 14.23 -27.65
CA GLU A 54 23.33 13.38 -28.21
C GLU A 54 23.19 12.05 -27.45
N LYS A 55 24.31 11.45 -27.05
CA LYS A 55 24.30 10.23 -26.20
C LYS A 55 23.71 10.51 -24.83
N GLU A 56 24.07 11.62 -24.20
CA GLU A 56 23.53 12.01 -22.89
C GLU A 56 22.02 12.28 -22.95
N GLU A 57 21.54 12.92 -24.02
CA GLU A 57 20.11 13.14 -24.23
C GLU A 57 19.36 11.82 -24.42
N THR A 58 19.92 10.90 -25.20
CA THR A 58 19.33 9.57 -25.42
C THR A 58 19.24 8.77 -24.11
N GLU A 59 20.30 8.77 -23.30
CA GLU A 59 20.30 8.10 -22.00
C GLU A 59 19.31 8.75 -21.02
N LYS A 60 19.21 10.08 -21.00
CA LYS A 60 18.19 10.77 -20.17
C LYS A 60 16.77 10.36 -20.57
N VAL A 61 16.49 10.23 -21.86
CA VAL A 61 15.19 9.77 -22.35
C VAL A 61 14.94 8.31 -21.98
N ARG A 62 15.93 7.42 -22.12
CA ARG A 62 15.85 6.01 -21.71
C ARG A 62 15.53 5.88 -20.23
N LEU A 63 16.27 6.57 -19.37
CA LEU A 63 16.07 6.54 -17.92
C LEU A 63 14.68 7.05 -17.52
N ARG A 64 14.20 8.13 -18.13
CA ARG A 64 12.83 8.63 -17.90
C ARG A 64 11.78 7.59 -18.26
N LYS A 65 11.94 6.92 -19.42
CA LYS A 65 11.02 5.87 -19.85
C LYS A 65 11.01 4.70 -18.85
N GLU A 66 12.17 4.22 -18.44
CA GLU A 66 12.30 3.12 -17.46
C GLU A 66 11.65 3.48 -16.12
N THR A 67 11.87 4.71 -15.64
CA THR A 67 11.26 5.19 -14.39
C THR A 67 9.73 5.26 -14.49
N LEU A 68 9.20 5.72 -15.64
CA LEU A 68 7.76 5.76 -15.89
C LEU A 68 7.16 4.36 -15.95
N GLU A 69 7.78 3.43 -16.68
CA GLU A 69 7.33 2.03 -16.77
C GLU A 69 7.35 1.34 -15.40
N GLN A 70 8.40 1.55 -14.61
CA GLN A 70 8.48 1.03 -13.24
C GLN A 70 7.36 1.60 -12.36
N SER A 71 7.13 2.92 -12.40
CA SER A 71 6.05 3.55 -11.63
C SER A 71 4.66 3.05 -12.05
N ALA A 72 4.43 2.85 -13.34
CA ALA A 72 3.18 2.32 -13.86
C ALA A 72 2.95 0.87 -13.41
N ASN A 73 4.00 0.04 -13.39
CA ASN A 73 3.92 -1.34 -12.91
C ASN A 73 3.67 -1.43 -11.40
N LEU A 74 4.25 -0.54 -10.59
CA LEU A 74 3.97 -0.47 -9.15
C LEU A 74 2.50 -0.12 -8.89
N ILE A 75 1.98 0.91 -9.57
CA ILE A 75 0.57 1.31 -9.46
C ILE A 75 -0.37 0.18 -9.89
N LYS A 76 -0.03 -0.52 -10.97
CA LYS A 76 -0.84 -1.66 -11.45
C LYS A 76 -0.84 -2.81 -10.43
N ASN A 77 0.31 -3.16 -9.87
CA ASN A 77 0.40 -4.23 -8.88
C ASN A 77 -0.37 -3.86 -7.59
N GLU A 78 -0.30 -2.62 -7.13
CA GLU A 78 -1.07 -2.15 -5.97
C GLU A 78 -2.59 -2.15 -6.23
N ILE A 79 -3.02 -1.78 -7.45
CA ILE A 79 -4.43 -1.84 -7.84
C ILE A 79 -4.92 -3.30 -7.97
N ASP A 80 -4.12 -4.19 -8.54
CA ASP A 80 -4.45 -5.61 -8.66
C ASP A 80 -4.50 -6.28 -7.27
N GLU A 81 -3.59 -5.93 -6.35
CA GLU A 81 -3.62 -6.38 -4.96
C GLU A 81 -4.86 -5.85 -4.22
N ALA A 82 -5.19 -4.57 -4.38
CA ALA A 82 -6.42 -4.01 -3.81
C ALA A 82 -7.69 -4.67 -4.38
N ASN A 83 -7.76 -4.91 -5.69
CA ASN A 83 -8.89 -5.59 -6.33
C ASN A 83 -9.01 -7.06 -5.90
N THR A 84 -7.91 -7.77 -5.70
CA THR A 84 -7.94 -9.14 -5.17
C THR A 84 -8.41 -9.16 -3.72
N LEU A 85 -7.98 -8.22 -2.89
CA LEU A 85 -8.51 -8.06 -1.53
C LEU A 85 -10.00 -7.71 -1.54
N PHE A 86 -10.44 -6.80 -2.41
CA PHE A 86 -11.85 -6.44 -2.54
C PHE A 86 -12.71 -7.61 -3.02
N THR A 87 -12.26 -8.40 -3.99
CA THR A 87 -12.99 -9.58 -4.48
C THR A 87 -12.99 -10.73 -3.47
N MET A 88 -12.00 -10.84 -2.58
CA MET A 88 -12.04 -11.75 -1.43
C MET A 88 -13.03 -11.28 -0.35
N LEU A 89 -13.05 -9.97 -0.04
CA LEU A 89 -13.92 -9.38 0.98
C LEU A 89 -15.38 -9.24 0.54
N ILE A 90 -15.60 -8.99 -0.75
CA ILE A 90 -16.88 -8.71 -1.41
C ILE A 90 -16.91 -9.48 -2.75
N PRO A 91 -17.27 -10.77 -2.74
CA PRO A 91 -17.34 -11.58 -3.96
C PRO A 91 -18.52 -11.17 -4.87
N ASP A 92 -18.35 -11.32 -6.18
CA ASP A 92 -19.36 -10.97 -7.21
C ASP A 92 -20.71 -11.71 -7.09
N LYS A 93 -20.73 -12.80 -6.30
CA LYS A 93 -21.92 -13.54 -5.95
C LYS A 93 -21.78 -14.13 -4.56
N GLU A 94 -22.74 -13.83 -3.70
CA GLU A 94 -22.81 -14.45 -2.38
C GLU A 94 -23.33 -15.90 -2.45
N ASP A 95 -22.69 -16.79 -1.70
CA ASP A 95 -23.07 -18.20 -1.56
C ASP A 95 -23.36 -18.55 -0.10
N PHE A 96 -24.59 -19.00 0.14
CA PHE A 96 -25.11 -19.30 1.47
C PHE A 96 -24.36 -20.44 2.15
N PHE A 97 -23.91 -21.46 1.42
CA PHE A 97 -23.16 -22.57 2.03
C PHE A 97 -21.81 -22.10 2.56
N THR A 98 -21.12 -21.25 1.81
CA THR A 98 -19.82 -20.70 2.21
C THR A 98 -19.95 -19.81 3.45
N ILE A 99 -20.98 -18.96 3.52
CA ILE A 99 -21.24 -18.09 4.68
C ILE A 99 -21.61 -18.93 5.91
N ILE A 100 -22.53 -19.89 5.77
CA ILE A 100 -22.94 -20.77 6.88
C ILE A 100 -21.72 -21.54 7.40
N ASN A 101 -20.86 -22.07 6.52
CA ASN A 101 -19.64 -22.76 6.94
C ASN A 101 -18.67 -21.85 7.69
N ALA A 102 -18.52 -20.59 7.26
CA ALA A 102 -17.68 -19.62 7.97
C ALA A 102 -18.22 -19.33 9.38
N ILE A 103 -19.54 -19.17 9.51
CA ILE A 103 -20.22 -18.97 10.80
C ILE A 103 -20.09 -20.22 11.71
N GLU A 104 -20.21 -21.42 11.15
CA GLU A 104 -19.98 -22.70 11.85
C GLU A 104 -18.56 -22.83 12.41
N VAL A 105 -17.55 -22.41 11.65
CA VAL A 105 -16.16 -22.42 12.13
C VAL A 105 -15.98 -21.49 13.34
N ILE A 106 -16.60 -20.31 13.32
CA ILE A 106 -16.58 -19.39 14.47
C ILE A 106 -17.35 -19.96 15.65
N SER A 107 -18.53 -20.52 15.42
CA SER A 107 -19.34 -21.20 16.43
C SER A 107 -18.51 -22.26 17.18
N LYS A 108 -17.84 -23.14 16.44
CA LYS A 108 -16.94 -24.16 17.02
C LYS A 108 -15.77 -23.57 17.79
N LYS A 109 -15.17 -22.49 17.30
CA LYS A 109 -14.02 -21.84 17.95
C LYS A 109 -14.42 -21.10 19.24
N SER A 110 -15.58 -20.44 19.23
CA SER A 110 -16.10 -19.64 20.34
C SER A 110 -16.82 -20.48 21.40
N GLY A 111 -17.24 -21.70 21.06
CA GLY A 111 -18.07 -22.56 21.91
C GLY A 111 -19.54 -22.17 21.91
N PHE A 112 -19.93 -21.15 21.14
CA PHE A 112 -21.34 -20.77 20.95
C PHE A 112 -22.03 -21.81 20.06
N ILE A 113 -23.11 -22.43 20.53
CA ILE A 113 -23.79 -23.52 19.81
C ILE A 113 -24.91 -22.94 18.95
N ILE A 114 -24.74 -22.95 17.63
CA ILE A 114 -25.80 -22.52 16.71
C ILE A 114 -26.81 -23.65 16.55
N THR A 115 -28.09 -23.31 16.71
CA THR A 115 -29.21 -24.26 16.63
C THR A 115 -29.98 -24.15 15.33
N GLU A 116 -30.02 -22.97 14.71
CA GLU A 116 -30.78 -22.72 13.50
C GLU A 116 -30.16 -21.63 12.62
N TYR A 117 -30.23 -21.84 11.31
CA TYR A 117 -29.97 -20.85 10.28
C TYR A 117 -31.22 -20.65 9.44
N SER A 118 -31.61 -19.41 9.22
CA SER A 118 -32.68 -19.06 8.30
C SER A 118 -32.20 -18.00 7.32
N VAL A 119 -32.21 -18.33 6.03
CA VAL A 119 -31.81 -17.40 4.96
C VAL A 119 -33.02 -16.59 4.56
N ASN A 120 -32.94 -15.27 4.72
CA ASN A 120 -34.00 -14.36 4.31
C ASN A 120 -33.76 -13.92 2.86
N LEU A 121 -34.36 -14.66 1.92
CA LEU A 121 -34.21 -14.40 0.48
C LEU A 121 -34.82 -13.06 0.04
N SER A 122 -35.83 -12.56 0.75
CA SER A 122 -36.48 -11.28 0.43
C SER A 122 -35.56 -10.09 0.69
N ASP A 123 -34.68 -10.21 1.68
CA ASP A 123 -33.68 -9.18 2.04
C ASP A 123 -32.28 -9.47 1.46
N SER A 124 -32.18 -10.48 0.60
CA SER A 124 -30.93 -10.89 -0.05
C SER A 124 -30.89 -10.43 -1.52
N SER A 125 -29.70 -10.02 -1.98
CA SER A 125 -29.40 -9.68 -3.37
C SER A 125 -28.22 -10.52 -3.88
N GLN A 126 -27.78 -10.26 -5.11
CA GLN A 126 -26.59 -10.91 -5.65
C GLN A 126 -25.30 -10.55 -4.87
N GLU A 127 -25.27 -9.35 -4.28
CA GLU A 127 -24.13 -8.76 -3.57
C GLU A 127 -24.25 -8.88 -2.04
N LYS A 128 -25.40 -9.32 -1.52
CA LYS A 128 -25.66 -9.39 -0.08
C LYS A 128 -26.55 -10.58 0.26
N LEU A 129 -26.15 -11.37 1.24
CA LEU A 129 -26.99 -12.42 1.81
C LEU A 129 -27.45 -12.03 3.22
N SER A 130 -28.75 -12.13 3.49
CA SER A 130 -29.33 -11.92 4.81
C SER A 130 -29.60 -13.27 5.48
N ILE A 131 -28.98 -13.50 6.65
CA ILE A 131 -29.13 -14.73 7.42
C ILE A 131 -29.49 -14.39 8.86
N SER A 132 -30.53 -15.04 9.37
CA SER A 132 -30.85 -15.10 10.79
C SER A 132 -30.19 -16.32 11.41
N VAL A 133 -29.40 -16.09 12.46
CA VAL A 133 -28.69 -17.14 13.19
C VAL A 133 -29.23 -17.19 14.62
N SER A 134 -29.71 -18.35 15.03
CA SER A 134 -30.16 -18.59 16.41
C SER A 134 -29.25 -19.62 17.07
N GLY A 135 -28.86 -19.36 18.32
CA GLY A 135 -27.97 -20.25 19.05
C GLY A 135 -28.05 -20.07 20.56
N THR A 136 -27.34 -20.94 21.26
CA THR A 136 -27.27 -20.99 22.72
C THR A 136 -25.82 -21.03 23.17
N GLY A 137 -25.53 -20.34 24.26
CA GLY A 137 -24.20 -20.29 24.86
C GLY A 137 -24.25 -19.48 26.15
N ASP A 138 -23.18 -19.58 26.94
CA ASP A 138 -22.98 -18.67 28.06
C ASP A 138 -22.57 -17.26 27.56
N SER A 139 -22.63 -16.26 28.45
CA SER A 139 -22.29 -14.87 28.07
C SER A 139 -20.88 -14.71 27.49
N ASN A 140 -19.90 -15.50 27.95
CA ASN A 140 -18.53 -15.40 27.46
C ASN A 140 -18.40 -15.99 26.06
N THR A 141 -19.00 -17.15 25.80
CA THR A 141 -19.02 -17.78 24.47
C THR A 141 -19.74 -16.90 23.44
N PHE A 142 -20.83 -16.23 23.84
CA PHE A 142 -21.54 -15.29 22.98
C PHE A 142 -20.72 -14.04 22.66
N VAL A 143 -20.05 -13.44 23.65
CA VAL A 143 -19.15 -12.29 23.39
C VAL A 143 -17.98 -12.71 22.51
N ASN A 144 -17.36 -13.87 22.76
CA ASN A 144 -16.26 -14.38 21.92
C ASN A 144 -16.70 -14.66 20.47
N PHE A 145 -17.95 -15.09 20.27
CA PHE A 145 -18.55 -15.20 18.95
C PHE A 145 -18.70 -13.81 18.30
N LEU A 146 -19.19 -12.81 19.05
CA LEU A 146 -19.35 -11.44 18.58
C LEU A 146 -18.00 -10.71 18.31
N ASP A 147 -16.93 -11.08 18.99
CA ASP A 147 -15.61 -10.49 18.70
C ASP A 147 -15.02 -11.03 17.38
N SER A 148 -15.45 -12.22 16.96
CA SER A 148 -14.86 -12.92 15.81
C SER A 148 -15.69 -12.84 14.53
N TYR A 149 -16.99 -12.50 14.61
CA TYR A 149 -17.88 -12.59 13.44
C TYR A 149 -17.59 -11.57 12.34
N ALA A 150 -17.11 -10.37 12.69
CA ALA A 150 -16.97 -9.26 11.74
C ALA A 150 -16.05 -9.57 10.56
N PHE A 151 -15.06 -10.44 10.78
CA PHE A 151 -14.08 -10.91 9.77
C PHE A 151 -14.06 -12.44 9.65
N SER A 152 -15.25 -13.05 9.66
CA SER A 152 -15.38 -14.50 9.47
C SER A 152 -15.01 -14.93 8.05
N GLY A 153 -14.10 -15.90 7.93
CA GLY A 153 -13.81 -16.56 6.65
C GLY A 153 -13.28 -15.64 5.54
N GLY A 154 -12.68 -14.49 5.90
CA GLY A 154 -12.19 -13.50 4.94
C GLY A 154 -13.27 -12.60 4.35
N ARG A 155 -14.48 -12.55 4.94
CA ARG A 155 -15.63 -11.77 4.47
C ARG A 155 -16.03 -10.71 5.49
N PHE A 156 -16.58 -9.60 5.00
CA PHE A 156 -17.14 -8.57 5.86
C PHE A 156 -18.57 -8.92 6.27
N THR A 157 -18.80 -9.11 7.57
CA THR A 157 -20.14 -9.43 8.11
C THR A 157 -20.66 -8.29 8.97
N THR A 158 -21.94 -7.94 8.81
CA THR A 158 -22.62 -6.92 9.63
C THR A 158 -23.81 -7.52 10.36
N VAL A 159 -24.05 -7.09 11.61
CA VAL A 159 -25.23 -7.47 12.39
C VAL A 159 -26.29 -6.39 12.22
N ILE A 160 -27.43 -6.76 11.66
CA ILE A 160 -28.56 -5.86 11.46
C ILE A 160 -29.42 -5.79 12.73
N GLN A 161 -29.64 -6.93 13.38
CA GLN A 161 -30.45 -7.03 14.59
C GLN A 161 -29.89 -8.10 15.52
N LEU A 162 -29.85 -7.78 16.81
CA LEU A 162 -29.42 -8.70 17.87
C LEU A 162 -30.52 -8.79 18.92
N ASN A 163 -31.08 -9.98 19.11
CA ASN A 163 -32.07 -10.25 20.17
C ASN A 163 -31.46 -11.24 21.17
N PHE A 164 -31.42 -10.87 22.45
CA PHE A 164 -30.88 -11.71 23.52
C PHE A 164 -32.01 -12.13 24.48
N TYR A 165 -32.14 -13.44 24.70
CA TYR A 165 -33.09 -13.99 25.66
C TYR A 165 -32.33 -14.73 26.76
N ASN A 166 -32.45 -14.25 27.99
CA ASN A 166 -31.87 -14.93 29.15
C ASN A 166 -32.78 -16.07 29.60
N ASN A 167 -32.46 -17.30 29.17
CA ASN A 167 -33.07 -18.47 29.77
C ASN A 167 -32.42 -18.70 31.13
N LYS A 168 -33.14 -18.37 32.21
CA LYS A 168 -32.79 -18.83 33.56
C LYS A 168 -32.89 -20.35 33.57
N VAL A 169 -31.79 -21.03 33.26
CA VAL A 169 -31.69 -22.48 33.47
C VAL A 169 -31.76 -22.70 34.97
N GLY A 170 -32.80 -23.40 35.44
CA GLY A 170 -32.90 -23.83 36.82
C GLY A 170 -31.67 -24.66 37.16
N VAL A 171 -30.78 -24.08 37.97
CA VAL A 171 -29.55 -24.72 38.43
C VAL A 171 -29.95 -25.93 39.26
N VAL A 172 -29.71 -27.13 38.72
CA VAL A 172 -29.60 -28.33 39.53
C VAL A 172 -28.37 -28.10 40.43
N ASN A 173 -28.61 -28.08 41.74
CA ASN A 173 -27.58 -27.93 42.75
C ASN A 173 -26.42 -28.90 42.49
N ASP A 174 -25.20 -28.39 42.29
CA ASP A 174 -24.08 -28.82 43.13
C ASP A 174 -22.88 -27.89 43.04
N VAL A 175 -22.34 -27.59 44.22
CA VAL A 175 -21.17 -26.76 44.54
C VAL A 175 -21.34 -25.25 44.40
N VAL A 176 -21.78 -24.62 45.49
CA VAL A 176 -21.60 -23.18 45.74
C VAL A 176 -20.09 -22.91 45.80
N PRO A 177 -19.50 -22.10 44.90
CA PRO A 177 -18.09 -21.74 45.00
C PRO A 177 -17.89 -20.93 46.28
N LYS A 178 -17.15 -21.51 47.22
CA LYS A 178 -16.84 -20.87 48.50
C LYS A 178 -15.71 -19.87 48.26
N LEU A 179 -15.96 -18.58 48.50
CA LEU A 179 -14.94 -17.53 48.36
C LEU A 179 -13.69 -17.91 49.15
N THR A 180 -12.54 -17.85 48.48
CA THR A 180 -11.24 -18.16 49.08
C THR A 180 -10.64 -16.91 49.74
N LYS A 181 -9.64 -17.10 50.61
CA LYS A 181 -8.91 -15.97 51.22
C LYS A 181 -8.21 -15.12 50.15
N GLN A 182 -7.80 -15.73 49.04
CA GLN A 182 -7.12 -15.07 47.94
C GLN A 182 -8.06 -14.10 47.19
N ASP A 183 -9.35 -14.46 47.08
CA ASP A 183 -10.38 -13.60 46.49
C ASP A 183 -10.62 -12.35 47.36
N PHE A 184 -10.57 -12.49 48.69
CA PHE A 184 -10.67 -11.38 49.62
C PHE A 184 -9.47 -10.43 49.57
N GLU A 185 -8.26 -10.98 49.45
CA GLU A 185 -7.04 -10.18 49.27
C GLU A 185 -7.05 -9.42 47.93
N PHE A 186 -7.51 -10.08 46.86
CA PHE A 186 -7.69 -9.46 45.55
C PHE A 186 -8.72 -8.32 45.59
N PHE A 187 -9.86 -8.55 46.24
CA PHE A 187 -10.90 -7.53 46.43
C PHE A 187 -10.37 -6.32 47.21
N ASN A 188 -9.66 -6.54 48.32
CA ASN A 188 -9.08 -5.46 49.11
C ASN A 188 -8.02 -4.67 48.33
N ARG A 189 -7.24 -5.34 47.47
CA ARG A 189 -6.28 -4.70 46.57
C ARG A 189 -6.96 -3.80 45.54
N ILE A 190 -8.12 -4.18 45.02
CA ILE A 190 -8.89 -3.34 44.10
C ILE A 190 -9.53 -2.18 44.85
N LYS A 191 -10.16 -2.45 46.00
CA LYS A 191 -10.81 -1.42 46.83
C LYS A 191 -9.87 -0.29 47.20
N ASN A 192 -8.63 -0.61 47.57
CA ASN A 192 -7.63 0.41 47.95
C ASN A 192 -7.02 1.18 46.77
N LYS A 193 -7.26 0.73 45.53
CA LYS A 193 -6.80 1.40 44.29
C LYS A 193 -7.87 2.29 43.65
N VAL A 194 -9.11 2.22 44.12
CA VAL A 194 -10.23 2.99 43.57
C VAL A 194 -10.55 4.13 44.52
N SER A 195 -10.19 5.35 44.13
CA SER A 195 -10.66 6.58 44.78
C SER A 195 -11.89 7.11 44.06
N PHE A 196 -13.02 7.20 44.77
CA PHE A 196 -14.21 7.86 44.25
C PHE A 196 -14.10 9.36 44.49
N ASN A 197 -13.94 10.15 43.42
CA ASN A 197 -14.18 11.59 43.48
C ASN A 197 -15.69 11.81 43.40
N LEU A 198 -16.35 11.75 44.56
CA LEU A 198 -17.72 12.20 44.69
C LEU A 198 -17.69 13.73 44.67
N ILE A 199 -18.10 14.33 43.56
CA ILE A 199 -18.36 15.76 43.47
C ILE A 199 -19.42 16.06 44.53
N PRO A 200 -19.16 16.93 45.52
CA PRO A 200 -20.19 17.36 46.44
C PRO A 200 -21.19 18.21 45.64
N VAL A 201 -22.28 17.60 45.20
CA VAL A 201 -23.47 18.34 44.83
C VAL A 201 -23.94 18.97 46.14
N ALA A 202 -23.84 20.29 46.20
CA ALA A 202 -24.36 21.07 47.31
C ALA A 202 -25.79 20.61 47.61
N SER A 203 -26.01 20.31 48.87
CA SER A 203 -27.28 19.95 49.47
C SER A 203 -28.33 21.04 49.20
N ASP A 204 -29.20 20.80 48.22
CA ASP A 204 -30.59 21.23 48.32
C ASP A 204 -31.39 20.00 48.75
N GLU A 205 -31.64 19.92 50.05
CA GLU A 205 -32.71 19.09 50.61
C GLU A 205 -34.03 19.55 50.00
N GLY A 206 -34.49 18.85 48.97
CA GLY A 206 -35.77 19.14 48.34
C GLY A 206 -36.24 17.97 47.52
N LYS A 207 -37.02 17.07 48.17
CA LYS A 207 -37.87 16.02 47.59
C LYS A 207 -37.86 15.95 46.06
N LEU A 208 -37.15 14.97 45.50
CA LEU A 208 -37.43 14.53 44.14
C LEU A 208 -38.83 13.87 44.14
N ASP A 209 -39.79 14.60 43.59
CA ASP A 209 -41.15 14.14 43.34
C ASP A 209 -41.10 12.96 42.35
N LEU A 210 -41.35 11.75 42.85
CA LEU A 210 -41.42 10.52 42.05
C LEU A 210 -42.83 10.28 41.51
N ASN A 211 -43.62 11.33 41.29
CA ASN A 211 -44.96 11.21 40.74
C ASN A 211 -44.93 11.34 39.22
N TYR A 212 -44.67 10.22 38.54
CA TYR A 212 -44.92 10.12 37.10
C TYR A 212 -46.34 9.57 36.89
N GLU A 213 -47.14 10.23 36.07
CA GLU A 213 -48.48 9.76 35.74
C GLU A 213 -48.41 8.41 35.01
N THR A 214 -48.96 7.36 35.62
CA THR A 214 -49.22 6.09 34.96
C THR A 214 -50.49 6.18 34.11
N LYS A 215 -50.38 5.93 32.80
CA LYS A 215 -51.56 5.77 31.95
C LYS A 215 -52.30 4.49 32.33
N GLU A 216 -53.60 4.60 32.66
CA GLU A 216 -54.44 3.45 33.04
C GLU A 216 -54.95 2.59 31.87
N ASN A 217 -54.58 2.88 30.61
CA ASN A 217 -54.96 2.02 29.50
C ASN A 217 -53.79 1.75 28.53
N PRO A 218 -53.29 0.50 28.44
CA PRO A 218 -52.25 0.12 27.50
C PRO A 218 -52.80 -0.39 26.15
N PHE A 219 -54.07 -0.11 25.83
CA PHE A 219 -54.67 -0.40 24.53
C PHE A 219 -54.97 0.88 23.75
#